data_AF-A0A839GGL7-F1
#
_entry.id   AF-A0A839GGL7-F1
#
_cell.length_a   1.000
_cell.length_b   1.000
_cell.length_c   1.000
_cell.angle_alpha   90.00
_cell.angle_beta   90.00
_cell.angle_gamma   90.00
#
_symmetry.space_group_name_H-M   'P 1'
#
loop_
_entity.id
_entity.type
_entity.pdbx_description
1 polymer ?
#
loop_
_entity_poly.entity_id
_entity_poly.type
_entity_poly.pdbx_seq_one_letter_code
_entity_poly.pdbx_strand_id
1 'polypeptide(L)'
;MLQNPQHLNETVSHLLMIGSGIFWTITYLLILRRGFLDKTYGMPMAALCANVSWEFIFSFVFPHPQPQLFIDYLWLLFDVGILWQYIRYGRSSFPEQLPQNLFYPAFLFSLVFAALLIAVISVEFNEYIGIYAAFGQNLMMSILFVHLFLKRKGVQGQSVYIALAKMVGTIFPSVLFYLYFPESYLLLLLYGGIFVFDLVYFLLLYFQLRRERENPWARL
;
A
#
# COMPACT_ATOMS: atom_id res chain seq x y z
N MET A 1 -12.58 11.01 -15.68
CA MET A 1 -11.47 10.84 -16.64
C MET A 1 -10.43 11.90 -16.37
N LEU A 2 -9.18 11.50 -16.15
CA LEU A 2 -8.07 12.45 -16.10
C LEU A 2 -7.87 13.02 -17.51
N GLN A 3 -8.06 14.32 -17.66
CA GLN A 3 -8.02 15.01 -18.95
C GLN A 3 -6.94 16.09 -18.91
N ASN A 4 -6.38 16.40 -20.07
CA ASN A 4 -5.39 17.46 -20.25
C ASN A 4 -4.16 17.31 -19.34
N PRO A 5 -3.43 16.17 -19.40
CA PRO A 5 -2.18 16.04 -18.67
C PRO A 5 -1.23 17.16 -19.06
N GLN A 6 -0.66 17.84 -18.08
CA GLN A 6 0.39 18.81 -18.35
C GLN A 6 1.64 18.10 -18.88
N HIS A 7 2.37 18.78 -19.77
CA HIS A 7 3.63 18.26 -20.28
C HIS A 7 4.71 18.37 -19.20
N LEU A 8 5.10 17.24 -18.62
CA LEU A 8 6.19 17.16 -17.66
C LEU A 8 7.48 16.70 -18.34
N ASN A 9 8.62 17.17 -17.86
CA ASN A 9 9.91 16.67 -18.30
C ASN A 9 10.01 15.15 -17.98
N GLU A 10 10.43 14.35 -18.96
CA GLU A 10 10.53 12.89 -18.82
C GLU A 10 11.49 12.48 -17.69
N THR A 11 12.64 13.17 -17.56
CA THR A 11 13.60 12.91 -16.49
C THR A 11 12.98 13.14 -15.12
N VAL A 12 12.22 14.22 -14.93
CA VAL A 12 11.50 14.48 -13.67
C VAL A 12 10.48 13.38 -13.40
N SER A 13 9.72 12.98 -14.41
CA SER A 13 8.73 11.89 -14.29
C SER A 13 9.38 10.58 -13.84
N HIS A 14 10.47 10.18 -14.51
CA HIS A 14 11.20 8.96 -14.18
C HIS A 14 11.83 9.01 -12.79
N LEU A 15 12.41 10.14 -12.38
CA LEU A 15 12.97 10.30 -11.03
C LEU A 15 11.91 10.11 -9.95
N LEU A 16 10.71 10.67 -10.15
CA LEU A 16 9.60 10.52 -9.21
C LEU A 16 9.08 9.07 -9.18
N MET A 17 8.89 8.44 -10.35
CA MET A 17 8.48 7.02 -10.44
C MET A 17 9.49 6.10 -9.76
N ILE A 18 10.78 6.24 -10.06
CA ILE A 18 11.85 5.43 -9.47
C ILE A 18 11.96 5.68 -7.96
N GLY A 19 11.84 6.93 -7.52
CA GLY A 19 11.81 7.28 -6.09
C GLY A 19 10.68 6.56 -5.35
N SER A 20 9.47 6.57 -5.91
CA SER A 20 8.34 5.78 -5.42
C SER A 20 8.68 4.29 -5.34
N GLY A 21 9.20 3.73 -6.45
CA GLY A 21 9.63 2.34 -6.57
C GLY A 21 10.56 1.89 -5.45
N ILE A 22 11.60 2.70 -5.17
CA ILE A 22 12.60 2.42 -4.15
C ILE A 22 11.96 2.43 -2.75
N PHE A 23 11.22 3.47 -2.39
CA PHE A 23 10.68 3.61 -1.03
C PHE A 23 9.56 2.61 -0.72
N TRP A 24 8.71 2.26 -1.70
CA TRP A 24 7.74 1.18 -1.54
C TRP A 24 8.40 -0.20 -1.49
N THR A 25 9.45 -0.44 -2.28
CA THR A 25 10.25 -1.67 -2.15
C THR A 25 10.85 -1.80 -0.75
N ILE A 26 11.40 -0.71 -0.20
CA ILE A 26 11.89 -0.67 1.18
C ILE A 26 10.74 -0.98 2.16
N THR A 27 9.56 -0.40 1.94
CA THR A 27 8.36 -0.66 2.76
C THR A 27 8.02 -2.14 2.78
N TYR A 28 7.98 -2.80 1.62
CA TYR A 28 7.69 -4.23 1.52
C TYR A 28 8.75 -5.11 2.18
N LEU A 29 10.04 -4.80 1.99
CA LEU A 29 11.14 -5.50 2.65
C LEU A 29 11.05 -5.39 4.18
N LEU A 30 10.70 -4.21 4.69
CA LEU A 30 10.54 -3.99 6.14
C LEU A 30 9.29 -4.70 6.68
N ILE A 31 8.16 -4.68 5.96
CA ILE A 31 6.95 -5.45 6.29
C ILE A 31 7.28 -6.94 6.39
N LEU A 32 7.98 -7.49 5.39
CA LEU A 32 8.43 -8.87 5.39
C LEU A 32 9.30 -9.17 6.61
N ARG A 33 10.37 -8.40 6.79
CA ARG A 33 11.31 -8.56 7.90
C ARG A 33 10.61 -8.53 9.25
N ARG A 34 9.80 -7.49 9.51
CA ARG A 34 9.11 -7.31 10.79
C ARG A 34 8.08 -8.39 11.06
N GLY A 35 7.32 -8.79 10.04
CA GLY A 35 6.34 -9.87 10.18
C GLY A 35 6.97 -11.23 10.45
N PHE A 36 8.15 -11.54 9.87
CA PHE A 36 8.90 -12.74 10.23
C PHE A 36 9.43 -12.70 11.66
N LEU A 37 10.01 -11.58 12.08
CA LEU A 37 10.56 -11.42 13.43
C LEU A 37 9.46 -11.52 14.51
N ASP A 38 8.31 -10.91 14.27
CA ASP A 38 7.17 -10.92 15.21
C ASP A 38 6.23 -12.11 15.03
N LYS A 39 6.44 -12.96 14.00
CA LYS A 39 5.55 -14.06 13.62
C LYS A 39 4.10 -13.58 13.43
N THR A 40 3.94 -12.46 12.75
CA THR A 40 2.65 -11.84 12.43
C THR A 40 2.67 -11.29 11.01
N TYR A 41 1.52 -10.86 10.49
CA TYR A 41 1.49 -10.15 9.19
C TYR A 41 1.75 -8.66 9.38
N GLY A 42 2.46 -8.02 8.46
CA GLY A 42 2.70 -6.57 8.52
C GLY A 42 1.71 -5.71 7.72
N MET A 43 0.90 -6.29 6.82
CA MET A 43 -0.06 -5.57 5.99
C MET A 43 -1.51 -6.08 6.18
N PRO A 44 -2.50 -5.19 6.38
CA PRO A 44 -3.91 -5.58 6.47
C PRO A 44 -4.40 -6.33 5.22
N MET A 45 -5.30 -7.30 5.41
CA MET A 45 -5.79 -8.19 4.34
C MET A 45 -6.31 -7.44 3.12
N ALA A 46 -7.22 -6.47 3.32
CA ALA A 46 -7.84 -5.76 2.21
C ALA A 46 -6.82 -4.92 1.42
N ALA A 47 -5.83 -4.33 2.11
CA ALA A 47 -4.75 -3.60 1.46
C ALA A 47 -3.86 -4.53 0.63
N LEU A 48 -3.49 -5.68 1.17
CA LEU A 48 -2.71 -6.71 0.46
C LEU A 48 -3.46 -7.23 -0.77
N CYS A 49 -4.76 -7.55 -0.63
CA CYS A 49 -5.57 -8.00 -1.75
C CYS A 49 -5.63 -6.95 -2.86
N ALA A 50 -5.76 -5.67 -2.50
CA ALA A 50 -5.81 -4.57 -3.45
C ALA A 50 -4.45 -4.37 -4.15
N ASN A 51 -3.33 -4.36 -3.41
CA ASN A 51 -2.00 -4.24 -3.99
C ASN A 51 -1.68 -5.36 -4.98
N VAL A 52 -1.81 -6.63 -4.56
CA VAL A 52 -1.52 -7.79 -5.43
C VAL A 52 -2.35 -7.70 -6.71
N SER A 53 -3.61 -7.30 -6.57
CA SER A 53 -4.53 -7.13 -7.70
C SER A 53 -4.10 -6.00 -8.63
N TRP A 54 -3.79 -4.84 -8.08
CA TRP A 54 -3.35 -3.66 -8.84
C TRP A 54 -2.06 -3.98 -9.59
N GLU A 55 -1.04 -4.48 -8.89
CA GLU A 55 0.28 -4.79 -9.45
C GLU A 55 0.17 -5.87 -10.52
N PHE A 56 -0.67 -6.89 -10.33
CA PHE A 56 -0.93 -7.90 -11.36
C PHE A 56 -1.62 -7.30 -12.60
N ILE A 57 -2.68 -6.52 -12.41
CA ILE A 57 -3.45 -5.93 -13.52
C ILE A 57 -2.56 -5.00 -14.34
N PHE A 58 -1.81 -4.12 -13.69
CA PHE A 58 -0.96 -3.15 -14.38
C PHE A 58 0.41 -3.70 -14.82
N SER A 59 0.70 -4.96 -14.48
CA SER A 59 1.80 -5.73 -15.05
C SER A 59 1.40 -6.53 -16.30
N PHE A 60 0.20 -7.14 -16.30
CA PHE A 60 -0.15 -8.18 -17.29
C PHE A 60 -1.41 -7.93 -18.10
N VAL A 61 -2.38 -7.19 -17.56
CA VAL A 61 -3.68 -6.96 -18.22
C VAL A 61 -3.70 -5.61 -18.92
N PHE A 62 -3.30 -4.55 -18.21
CA PHE A 62 -3.14 -3.18 -18.69
C PHE A 62 -1.71 -2.71 -18.41
N PRO A 63 -0.70 -3.30 -19.07
CA PRO A 63 0.70 -3.10 -18.72
C PRO A 63 1.09 -1.63 -18.77
N HIS A 64 1.69 -1.15 -17.69
CA HIS A 64 2.22 0.22 -17.62
C HIS A 64 3.38 0.45 -18.61
N PRO A 65 3.62 1.70 -19.02
CA PRO A 65 4.84 2.05 -19.73
C PRO A 65 6.07 1.92 -18.80
N GLN A 66 7.24 1.75 -19.41
CA GLN A 66 8.51 1.81 -18.67
C GLN A 66 8.75 3.25 -18.16
N PRO A 67 9.39 3.42 -16.99
CA PRO A 67 10.00 2.40 -16.13
C PRO A 67 9.05 1.72 -15.14
N GLN A 68 7.81 2.20 -15.00
CA GLN A 68 6.86 1.74 -13.98
C GLN A 68 6.58 0.24 -14.07
N LEU A 69 6.49 -0.31 -15.27
CA LEU A 69 6.27 -1.76 -15.47
C LEU A 69 7.26 -2.66 -14.72
N PHE A 70 8.55 -2.29 -14.69
CA PHE A 70 9.56 -3.08 -13.97
C PHE A 70 9.43 -2.94 -12.45
N ILE A 71 8.96 -1.77 -11.99
CA ILE A 71 8.64 -1.53 -10.59
C ILE A 71 7.46 -2.40 -10.18
N ASP A 72 6.41 -2.48 -11.00
CA ASP A 72 5.23 -3.29 -10.74
C ASP A 72 5.57 -4.78 -10.63
N TYR A 73 6.42 -5.32 -11.53
CA TYR A 73 6.89 -6.70 -11.41
C TYR A 73 7.67 -6.95 -10.11
N LEU A 74 8.52 -6.01 -9.70
CA LEU A 74 9.30 -6.12 -8.47
C LEU A 74 8.41 -6.06 -7.24
N TRP A 75 7.45 -5.14 -7.23
CA TRP A 75 6.45 -5.01 -6.19
C TRP A 75 5.60 -6.27 -6.06
N LEU A 76 5.10 -6.80 -7.19
CA LEU A 76 4.29 -8.02 -7.21
C LEU A 76 5.03 -9.22 -6.64
N LEU A 77 6.34 -9.34 -6.90
CA LEU A 77 7.19 -10.36 -6.31
C LEU A 77 7.22 -10.26 -4.79
N PHE A 78 7.37 -9.06 -4.23
CA PHE A 78 7.34 -8.87 -2.77
C PHE A 78 5.96 -9.11 -2.18
N ASP A 79 4.92 -8.70 -2.89
CA ASP A 79 3.53 -8.89 -2.52
C ASP A 79 3.16 -10.38 -2.41
N VAL A 80 3.70 -11.24 -3.29
CA VAL A 80 3.60 -12.71 -3.13
C VAL A 80 4.24 -13.17 -1.81
N GLY A 81 5.38 -12.58 -1.42
CA GLY A 81 6.00 -12.85 -0.12
C GLY A 81 5.14 -12.39 1.06
N ILE A 82 4.54 -11.19 0.97
CA ILE A 82 3.67 -10.64 2.03
C ILE A 82 2.37 -11.45 2.10
N LEU A 83 1.86 -11.92 0.97
CA LEU A 83 0.72 -12.82 0.88
C LEU A 83 0.99 -14.14 1.58
N TRP A 84 2.15 -14.74 1.33
CA TRP A 84 2.57 -15.95 2.04
C TRP A 84 2.64 -15.68 3.56
N GLN A 85 3.21 -14.54 3.97
CA GLN A 85 3.28 -14.15 5.38
C GLN A 85 1.89 -13.99 6.00
N TYR A 86 0.95 -13.37 5.28
CA TYR A 86 -0.44 -13.22 5.71
C TYR A 86 -1.15 -14.57 5.85
N ILE A 87 -0.99 -15.47 4.89
CA ILE A 87 -1.56 -16.83 4.99
C ILE A 87 -0.97 -17.59 6.19
N ARG A 88 0.33 -17.44 6.42
CA ARG A 88 1.05 -18.17 7.48
C ARG A 88 0.70 -17.70 8.89
N TYR A 89 0.54 -16.39 9.09
CA TYR A 89 0.38 -15.78 10.42
C TYR A 89 -0.96 -15.08 10.64
N GLY A 90 -1.74 -14.79 9.59
CA GLY A 90 -2.99 -14.02 9.67
C GLY A 90 -4.15 -14.79 10.29
N ARG A 91 -4.15 -16.12 10.21
CA ARG A 91 -5.24 -16.98 10.72
C ARG A 91 -5.49 -16.78 12.21
N SER A 92 -4.44 -16.59 13.01
CA SER A 92 -4.58 -16.33 14.46
C SER A 92 -5.23 -14.99 14.79
N SER A 93 -5.29 -14.07 13.83
CA SER A 93 -5.91 -12.75 13.99
C SER A 93 -7.30 -12.66 13.36
N PHE A 94 -7.80 -13.77 12.80
CA PHE A 94 -9.15 -13.86 12.26
C PHE A 94 -10.18 -13.72 13.40
N PRO A 95 -11.30 -12.99 13.19
CA PRO A 95 -12.26 -12.75 14.26
C PRO A 95 -12.73 -14.04 14.94
N GLU A 96 -12.61 -14.11 16.26
CA GLU A 96 -13.00 -15.30 17.05
C GLU A 96 -14.51 -15.58 16.97
N GLN A 97 -15.30 -14.57 16.64
CA GLN A 97 -16.75 -14.68 16.44
C GLN A 97 -17.11 -15.40 15.14
N LEU A 98 -16.16 -15.58 14.21
CA LEU A 98 -16.37 -16.22 12.93
C LEU A 98 -15.75 -17.64 12.90
N PRO A 99 -16.36 -18.59 12.18
CA PRO A 99 -15.77 -19.90 11.96
C PRO A 99 -14.39 -19.81 11.30
N GLN A 100 -13.37 -20.43 11.90
CA GLN A 100 -11.96 -20.35 11.45
C GLN A 100 -11.70 -20.98 10.08
N ASN A 101 -12.62 -21.81 9.58
CA ASN A 101 -12.58 -22.34 8.22
C ASN A 101 -12.93 -21.28 7.15
N LEU A 102 -13.56 -20.16 7.54
CA LEU A 102 -13.85 -19.04 6.64
C LEU A 102 -12.63 -18.18 6.32
N PHE A 103 -11.50 -18.37 6.99
CA PHE A 103 -10.29 -17.58 6.75
C PHE A 103 -9.85 -17.62 5.27
N TYR A 104 -9.67 -18.82 4.70
CA TYR A 104 -9.23 -18.97 3.31
C TYR A 104 -10.31 -18.55 2.29
N PRO A 105 -11.59 -18.94 2.43
CA PRO A 105 -12.65 -18.44 1.56
C PRO A 105 -12.79 -16.91 1.59
N ALA A 106 -12.74 -16.29 2.78
CA ALA A 106 -12.85 -14.84 2.90
C ALA A 106 -11.66 -14.13 2.25
N PHE A 107 -10.44 -14.65 2.45
CA PHE A 107 -9.24 -14.14 1.79
C PHE A 107 -9.34 -14.26 0.27
N LEU A 108 -9.68 -15.45 -0.26
CA LEU A 108 -9.79 -15.67 -1.70
C LEU A 108 -10.88 -14.80 -2.33
N PHE A 109 -12.04 -14.71 -1.68
CA PHE A 109 -13.12 -13.82 -2.12
C PHE A 109 -12.65 -12.37 -2.16
N SER A 110 -11.95 -11.90 -1.13
CA SER A 110 -11.45 -10.52 -1.07
C SER A 110 -10.41 -10.24 -2.15
N LEU A 111 -9.52 -11.20 -2.45
CA LEU A 111 -8.52 -11.08 -3.50
C LEU A 111 -9.17 -11.00 -4.89
N VAL A 112 -10.07 -11.93 -5.20
CA VAL A 112 -10.77 -11.96 -6.49
C VAL A 112 -11.64 -10.71 -6.65
N PHE A 113 -12.38 -10.33 -5.61
CA PHE A 113 -13.23 -9.16 -5.66
C PHE A 113 -12.41 -7.87 -5.84
N ALA A 114 -11.27 -7.74 -5.16
CA ALA A 114 -10.37 -6.60 -5.36
C ALA A 114 -9.86 -6.51 -6.80
N ALA A 115 -9.45 -7.64 -7.39
CA ALA A 115 -9.01 -7.70 -8.79
C ALA A 115 -10.12 -7.30 -9.76
N LEU A 116 -11.33 -7.86 -9.59
CA LEU A 116 -12.48 -7.49 -10.41
C LEU A 116 -12.83 -6.01 -10.25
N LEU A 117 -12.85 -5.51 -9.02
CA LEU A 117 -13.16 -4.11 -8.73
C LEU A 117 -12.17 -3.16 -9.40
N ILE A 118 -10.86 -3.42 -9.29
CA ILE A 118 -9.82 -2.58 -9.90
C ILE A 118 -9.93 -2.63 -11.44
N ALA A 119 -10.11 -3.81 -12.03
CA ALA A 119 -10.27 -3.95 -13.48
C ALA A 119 -11.51 -3.20 -14.00
N VAL A 120 -12.65 -3.34 -13.30
CA VAL A 120 -13.90 -2.66 -13.68
C VAL A 120 -13.80 -1.16 -13.49
N ILE A 121 -13.16 -0.68 -12.42
CA ILE A 121 -12.88 0.76 -12.22
C ILE A 121 -12.07 1.33 -13.38
N SER A 122 -11.05 0.61 -13.85
CA SER A 122 -10.26 1.04 -15.01
C SER A 122 -11.08 1.15 -16.29
N VAL A 123 -12.00 0.21 -16.53
CA VAL A 123 -12.90 0.25 -17.69
C VAL A 123 -13.94 1.37 -17.54
N GLU A 124 -14.60 1.48 -16.40
CA GLU A 124 -15.65 2.46 -16.13
C GLU A 124 -15.15 3.91 -16.27
N PHE A 125 -13.94 4.18 -15.73
CA PHE A 125 -13.34 5.51 -15.84
C PHE A 125 -12.53 5.72 -17.12
N ASN A 126 -12.44 4.71 -18.00
CA ASN A 126 -11.58 4.70 -19.19
C ASN A 126 -10.14 5.14 -18.84
N GLU A 127 -9.61 4.57 -17.76
CA GLU A 127 -8.35 4.95 -17.12
C GLU A 127 -7.52 3.68 -16.86
N TYR A 128 -6.68 3.35 -17.83
CA TYR A 128 -5.92 2.11 -17.88
C TYR A 128 -4.49 2.24 -17.32
N ILE A 129 -4.14 3.39 -16.73
CA ILE A 129 -2.89 3.59 -15.97
C ILE A 129 -3.14 3.41 -14.46
N GLY A 130 -4.39 3.27 -14.02
CA GLY A 130 -4.75 2.87 -12.67
C GLY A 130 -4.49 3.91 -11.59
N ILE A 131 -4.40 5.19 -11.94
CA ILE A 131 -4.08 6.30 -11.02
C ILE A 131 -5.15 6.42 -9.93
N TYR A 132 -6.43 6.46 -10.30
CA TYR A 132 -7.50 6.56 -9.29
C TYR A 132 -7.59 5.31 -8.42
N ALA A 133 -7.43 4.13 -9.03
CA ALA A 133 -7.39 2.88 -8.30
C ALA A 133 -6.21 2.87 -7.30
N ALA A 134 -5.03 3.33 -7.72
CA ALA A 134 -3.81 3.38 -6.90
C ALA A 134 -3.99 4.29 -5.68
N PHE A 135 -4.46 5.53 -5.86
CA PHE A 135 -4.64 6.44 -4.72
C PHE A 135 -5.85 6.08 -3.86
N GLY A 136 -6.93 5.56 -4.45
CA GLY A 136 -8.09 5.07 -3.71
C GLY A 136 -7.72 3.92 -2.77
N GLN A 137 -7.03 2.90 -3.29
CA GLN A 137 -6.57 1.79 -2.45
C GLN A 137 -5.49 2.21 -1.45
N ASN A 138 -4.62 3.17 -1.78
CA ASN A 138 -3.58 3.63 -0.86
C ASN A 138 -4.18 4.44 0.31
N LEU A 139 -5.24 5.22 0.07
CA LEU A 139 -5.99 5.85 1.17
C LEU A 139 -6.62 4.79 2.09
N MET A 140 -7.30 3.81 1.50
CA MET A 140 -7.85 2.67 2.25
C MET A 140 -6.75 1.97 3.06
N MET A 141 -5.59 1.69 2.44
CA MET A 141 -4.45 1.07 3.11
C MET A 141 -3.97 1.91 4.29
N SER A 142 -3.79 3.22 4.11
CA SER A 142 -3.32 4.13 5.16
C SER A 142 -4.25 4.11 6.38
N ILE A 143 -5.56 4.12 6.15
CA ILE A 143 -6.58 3.97 7.20
C ILE A 143 -6.46 2.59 7.88
N LEU A 144 -6.28 1.53 7.10
CA LEU A 144 -6.17 0.17 7.63
C LEU A 144 -4.89 -0.07 8.45
N PHE A 145 -3.78 0.61 8.15
CA PHE A 145 -2.57 0.56 9.00
C PHE A 145 -2.82 1.21 10.37
N VAL A 146 -3.52 2.35 10.42
CA VAL A 146 -3.97 2.93 11.69
C VAL A 146 -4.89 1.97 12.44
N HIS A 147 -5.86 1.36 11.76
CA HIS A 147 -6.75 0.38 12.38
C HIS A 147 -5.98 -0.85 12.90
N LEU A 148 -4.99 -1.34 12.15
CA LEU A 148 -4.16 -2.48 12.53
C LEU A 148 -3.39 -2.19 13.82
N PHE A 149 -2.79 -1.00 13.92
CA PHE A 149 -2.14 -0.52 15.13
C PHE A 149 -3.11 -0.50 16.33
N LEU A 150 -4.28 0.11 16.17
CA LEU A 150 -5.27 0.23 17.24
C LEU A 150 -5.80 -1.15 17.70
N LYS A 151 -6.03 -2.07 16.76
CA LYS A 151 -6.51 -3.43 17.05
C LYS A 151 -5.50 -4.25 17.83
N ARG A 152 -4.20 -4.14 17.51
CA ARG A 152 -3.14 -4.95 18.12
C ARG A 152 -2.78 -4.56 19.55
N LYS A 153 -3.10 -3.32 19.97
CA LYS A 153 -2.68 -2.78 21.28
C LYS A 153 -1.15 -2.87 21.49
N GLY A 154 -0.38 -2.82 20.40
CA GLY A 154 1.07 -2.98 20.38
C GLY A 154 1.63 -2.84 18.97
N VAL A 155 2.96 -2.81 18.85
CA VAL A 155 3.69 -2.51 17.60
C VAL A 155 4.11 -3.74 16.79
N GLN A 156 3.55 -4.91 17.09
CA GLN A 156 3.88 -6.16 16.40
C GLN A 156 3.59 -6.03 14.91
N GLY A 157 4.47 -6.56 14.07
CA GLY A 157 4.43 -6.50 12.60
C GLY A 157 4.65 -5.11 12.01
N GLN A 158 4.92 -4.10 12.85
CA GLN A 158 4.99 -2.70 12.46
C GLN A 158 6.30 -2.06 12.98
N SER A 159 6.76 -1.04 12.26
CA SER A 159 7.92 -0.22 12.65
C SER A 159 7.78 1.20 12.14
N VAL A 160 8.48 2.13 12.80
CA VAL A 160 8.54 3.54 12.37
C VAL A 160 9.15 3.67 10.97
N TYR A 161 10.07 2.77 10.61
CA TYR A 161 10.65 2.71 9.28
C TYR A 161 9.64 2.32 8.20
N ILE A 162 8.72 1.37 8.48
CA ILE A 162 7.62 1.05 7.56
C ILE A 162 6.75 2.29 7.33
N ALA A 163 6.37 2.99 8.41
CA ALA A 163 5.53 4.19 8.31
C ALA A 163 6.19 5.30 7.49
N LEU A 164 7.47 5.60 7.75
CA LEU A 164 8.22 6.62 7.03
C LEU A 164 8.45 6.23 5.56
N ALA A 165 8.88 5.00 5.29
CA ALA A 165 9.16 4.55 3.93
C ALA A 165 7.89 4.57 3.08
N LYS A 166 6.74 4.12 3.62
CA LYS A 166 5.44 4.17 2.95
C LYS A 166 5.03 5.61 2.63
N MET A 167 5.14 6.50 3.62
CA MET A 167 4.75 7.89 3.49
C MET A 167 5.58 8.61 2.42
N VAL A 168 6.91 8.46 2.48
CA VAL A 168 7.82 9.03 1.46
C VAL A 168 7.58 8.41 0.09
N GLY A 169 7.40 7.09 0.03
CA GLY A 169 7.05 6.39 -1.21
C GLY A 169 5.77 6.89 -1.86
N THR A 170 4.80 7.37 -1.08
CA THR A 170 3.54 7.95 -1.61
C THR A 170 3.66 9.43 -1.97
N ILE A 171 4.58 10.18 -1.35
CA ILE A 171 4.82 11.59 -1.69
C ILE A 171 5.28 11.71 -3.16
N PHE A 172 6.17 10.83 -3.61
CA PHE A 172 6.67 10.82 -4.99
C PHE A 172 5.56 10.76 -6.06
N PRO A 173 4.65 9.77 -6.07
CA PRO A 173 3.56 9.72 -7.04
C PRO A 173 2.55 10.84 -6.79
N SER A 174 2.33 11.28 -5.54
CA SER A 174 1.43 12.43 -5.27
C SER A 174 1.93 13.70 -5.96
N VAL A 175 3.23 13.99 -5.87
CA VAL A 175 3.86 15.11 -6.58
C VAL A 175 3.80 14.90 -8.09
N LEU A 176 4.13 13.71 -8.58
CA LEU A 176 4.09 13.39 -10.01
C LEU A 176 2.71 13.66 -10.61
N PHE A 177 1.66 13.11 -10.00
CA PHE A 177 0.32 13.22 -10.54
C PHE A 177 -0.35 14.55 -10.23
N TYR A 178 0.09 15.29 -9.21
CA TYR A 178 -0.25 16.71 -9.06
C TYR A 178 0.31 17.55 -10.21
N LEU A 179 1.57 17.29 -10.62
CA LEU A 179 2.18 18.01 -11.75
C LEU A 179 1.48 17.67 -13.07
N TYR A 180 1.06 16.42 -13.27
CA TYR A 180 0.28 16.05 -14.46
C TYR A 180 -1.15 16.60 -14.43
N PHE A 181 -1.83 16.56 -13.28
CA PHE A 181 -3.26 16.82 -13.15
C PHE A 181 -3.58 17.75 -11.96
N PRO A 182 -3.11 19.02 -11.97
CA PRO A 182 -3.26 19.91 -10.82
C PRO A 182 -4.72 20.26 -10.51
N GLU A 183 -5.59 20.22 -11.53
CA GLU A 183 -7.02 20.52 -11.40
C GLU A 183 -7.87 19.35 -10.88
N SER A 184 -7.25 18.20 -10.58
CA SER A 184 -7.98 17.03 -10.09
C SER A 184 -8.23 17.12 -8.58
N TYR A 185 -9.36 17.72 -8.19
CA TYR A 185 -9.76 17.86 -6.79
C TYR A 185 -9.84 16.54 -6.03
N LEU A 186 -10.30 15.47 -6.68
CA LEU A 186 -10.35 14.14 -6.07
C LEU A 186 -8.94 13.64 -5.73
N LEU A 187 -8.00 13.81 -6.65
CA LEU A 187 -6.60 13.43 -6.41
C LEU A 187 -5.98 14.24 -5.28
N LEU A 188 -6.20 15.56 -5.25
CA LEU A 188 -5.76 16.41 -4.14
C LEU A 188 -6.30 15.96 -2.78
N LEU A 189 -7.59 15.61 -2.72
CA LEU A 189 -8.21 15.06 -1.51
C LEU A 189 -7.58 13.73 -1.10
N LEU A 190 -7.31 12.84 -2.06
CA LEU A 190 -6.68 11.55 -1.80
C LEU A 190 -5.25 11.72 -1.28
N TYR A 191 -4.44 12.61 -1.88
CA TYR A 191 -3.06 12.87 -1.44
C TYR A 191 -3.02 13.39 0.00
N GLY A 192 -3.85 14.41 0.28
CA GLY A 192 -3.94 15.00 1.61
C GLY A 192 -4.44 13.98 2.64
N GLY A 193 -5.46 13.20 2.29
CA GLY A 193 -5.97 12.13 3.15
C GLY A 193 -4.91 11.07 3.47
N ILE A 194 -4.20 10.57 2.46
CA ILE A 194 -3.13 9.58 2.64
C ILE A 194 -2.04 10.15 3.55
N PHE A 195 -1.57 11.37 3.27
CA PHE A 195 -0.52 12.00 4.07
C PHE A 195 -0.94 12.16 5.53
N VAL A 196 -2.19 12.58 5.80
CA VAL A 196 -2.71 12.71 7.17
C VAL A 196 -2.75 11.36 7.87
N PHE A 197 -3.29 10.31 7.24
CA PHE A 197 -3.36 8.99 7.86
C PHE A 197 -1.99 8.35 8.05
N ASP A 198 -1.05 8.54 7.12
CA ASP A 198 0.33 8.06 7.26
C ASP A 198 1.07 8.80 8.37
N LEU A 199 0.86 10.11 8.52
CA LEU A 199 1.40 10.89 9.62
C LEU A 199 0.82 10.42 10.96
N VAL A 200 -0.50 10.20 11.04
CA VAL A 200 -1.16 9.66 12.24
C VAL A 200 -0.58 8.28 12.59
N TYR A 201 -0.44 7.40 11.60
CA TYR A 201 0.15 6.07 11.79
C TYR A 201 1.59 6.15 12.33
N PHE A 202 2.43 7.00 11.75
CA PHE A 202 3.77 7.27 12.22
C PHE A 202 3.80 7.77 13.67
N LEU A 203 2.98 8.79 13.99
CA LEU A 203 2.94 9.38 15.33
C LEU A 203 2.48 8.36 16.38
N LEU A 204 1.45 7.56 16.06
CA LEU A 204 0.95 6.49 16.93
C LEU A 204 2.06 5.48 17.26
N LEU A 205 2.79 5.00 16.25
CA LEU A 205 3.92 4.10 16.47
C LEU A 205 5.04 4.74 17.29
N TYR A 206 5.42 5.97 16.95
CA TYR A 206 6.51 6.68 17.61
C TYR A 206 6.23 6.89 19.10
N PHE A 207 5.05 7.41 19.43
CA PHE A 207 4.68 7.67 20.82
C PHE A 207 4.45 6.38 21.62
N GLN A 208 3.94 5.31 20.99
CA GLN A 208 3.80 4.01 21.64
C GLN A 208 5.16 3.42 22.04
N LEU A 209 6.12 3.40 21.11
CA LEU A 209 7.48 2.88 21.38
C LEU A 209 8.16 3.67 22.49
N ARG A 210 8.01 5.00 22.47
CA ARG A 210 8.50 5.88 23.54
C ARG A 210 7.85 5.58 24.89
N ARG A 211 6.54 5.29 24.91
CA ARG A 211 5.81 4.92 26.13
C ARG A 211 6.27 3.59 26.70
N GLU A 212 6.57 2.63 25.83
CA GLU A 212 7.13 1.31 26.19
C GLU A 212 8.62 1.36 26.55
N ARG A 213 9.25 2.56 26.52
CA ARG A 213 10.70 2.78 26.72
C ARG A 213 11.57 2.04 25.71
N GLU A 214 11.00 1.61 24.59
CA GLU A 214 11.75 1.08 23.45
C GLU A 214 12.30 2.25 22.61
N ASN A 215 13.49 2.06 22.03
CA ASN A 215 14.02 3.04 21.08
C ASN A 215 13.28 2.89 19.73
N PRO A 216 12.52 3.90 19.26
CA PRO A 216 11.77 3.80 18.01
C PRO A 216 12.64 3.49 16.79
N TRP A 217 13.92 3.88 16.84
CA TRP A 217 14.90 3.72 15.78
C TRP A 217 15.70 2.42 15.87
N ALA A 218 15.56 1.65 16.95
CA ALA A 218 16.18 0.33 17.05
C ALA A 218 15.33 -0.77 16.38
N ARG A 219 14.05 -0.48 16.14
CA ARG A 219 13.07 -1.44 15.61
C ARG A 219 12.94 -1.27 14.10
N LEU A 220 13.85 -1.90 13.36
CA LEU A 220 13.79 -1.98 11.90
C LEU A 220 12.73 -2.99 11.44
#